data_AF-A0A844M6R1-F1
#
_entry.id   AF-A0A844M6R1-F1
#
_cell.length_a   1.000
_cell.length_b   1.000
_cell.length_c   1.000
_cell.angle_alpha   90.00
_cell.angle_beta   90.00
_cell.angle_gamma   90.00
#
_symmetry.space_group_name_H-M   'P 1'
#
loop_
_entity.id
_entity.type
_entity.pdbx_description
1 polymer ?
#
loop_
_entity_poly.entity_id
_entity_poly.type
_entity_poly.pdbx_seq_one_letter_code
_entity_poly.pdbx_strand_id
1 'polypeptide(L)'
;MTHFFDFEADFVDSLRCIPMQVRLKLDTCGIKLKLNQWNQFSQEERQTLVERPCNTEETVQQYREFLRQLVQQHTGESVTDLPVEENPPWMDDQNVPDSVSSKAQEFGIAITSQQWGNLLPVQRFALIKLSRSSHENKNFLPALKEFHVI
;
A
#
# COMPACT_ATOMS: atom_id res chain seq x y z
N MET A 1 -9.30 12.84 -9.34
CA MET A 1 -7.90 13.00 -8.91
C MET A 1 -7.56 11.81 -8.04
N THR A 2 -6.54 11.04 -8.39
CA THR A 2 -5.96 10.03 -7.50
C THR A 2 -5.15 10.76 -6.44
N HIS A 3 -5.68 10.82 -5.23
CA HIS A 3 -5.01 11.45 -4.08
C HIS A 3 -3.94 10.49 -3.57
N PHE A 4 -2.68 10.88 -3.70
CA PHE A 4 -1.59 10.29 -2.92
C PHE A 4 -1.66 10.81 -1.49
N PHE A 5 -1.08 10.06 -0.55
CA PHE A 5 -0.97 10.55 0.81
C PHE A 5 0.12 11.62 0.93
N ASP A 6 -0.12 12.64 1.75
CA ASP A 6 0.81 13.76 1.95
C ASP A 6 2.12 13.27 2.58
N PHE A 7 2.08 12.25 3.46
CA PHE A 7 3.31 11.64 3.98
C PHE A 7 4.15 10.90 2.92
N GLU A 8 3.61 10.68 1.71
CA GLU A 8 4.34 10.14 0.57
C GLU A 8 4.88 11.24 -0.37
N ALA A 9 4.53 12.51 -0.15
CA ALA A 9 4.83 13.63 -1.05
C ALA A 9 6.33 13.75 -1.40
N ASP A 10 7.21 13.53 -0.42
CA ASP A 10 8.67 13.59 -0.59
C ASP A 10 9.21 12.62 -1.69
N PHE A 11 8.43 11.61 -2.08
CA PHE A 11 8.81 10.62 -3.09
C PHE A 11 7.82 10.48 -4.27
N VAL A 12 6.61 11.03 -4.13
CA VAL A 12 5.49 10.85 -5.07
C VAL A 12 5.57 11.77 -6.29
N ASP A 13 6.15 12.97 -6.18
CA ASP A 13 6.23 13.92 -7.31
C ASP A 13 6.95 13.35 -8.55
N SER A 14 7.73 12.28 -8.37
CA SER A 14 8.40 11.55 -9.46
C SER A 14 7.98 10.09 -9.58
N LEU A 15 7.03 9.62 -8.75
CA LEU A 15 6.67 8.21 -8.58
C LEU A 15 7.91 7.30 -8.52
N ARG A 16 8.99 7.77 -7.88
CA ARG A 16 10.26 7.02 -7.73
C ARG A 16 10.11 5.85 -6.77
N CYS A 17 9.10 5.88 -5.93
CA CYS A 17 8.71 4.79 -5.05
C CYS A 17 7.32 4.30 -5.44
N ILE A 18 7.05 3.02 -5.13
CA ILE A 18 5.70 2.45 -5.30
C ILE A 18 4.81 3.05 -4.20
N PRO A 19 3.75 3.81 -4.54
CA PRO A 19 2.86 4.45 -3.57
C PRO A 19 2.01 3.43 -2.82
N MET A 20 1.51 3.76 -1.62
CA MET A 20 0.74 2.84 -0.77
C MET A 20 -0.48 2.29 -1.49
N GLN A 21 -1.17 3.10 -2.29
CA GLN A 21 -2.32 2.64 -3.04
C GLN A 21 -1.96 1.52 -4.03
N VAL A 22 -0.81 1.62 -4.71
CA VAL A 22 -0.35 0.56 -5.62
C VAL A 22 0.10 -0.66 -4.82
N ARG A 23 0.81 -0.46 -3.69
CA ARG A 23 1.20 -1.58 -2.82
C ARG A 23 -0.01 -2.37 -2.32
N LEU A 24 -1.09 -1.69 -1.94
CA LEU A 24 -2.35 -2.34 -1.56
C LEU A 24 -2.84 -3.24 -2.70
N LYS A 25 -2.90 -2.73 -3.93
CA LYS A 25 -3.32 -3.52 -5.09
C LYS A 25 -2.40 -4.70 -5.36
N LEU A 26 -1.09 -4.55 -5.15
CA LEU A 26 -0.11 -5.64 -5.28
C LEU A 26 -0.35 -6.75 -4.26
N ASP A 27 -0.62 -6.40 -3.00
CA ASP A 27 -1.00 -7.37 -1.96
C ASP A 27 -2.38 -8.01 -2.28
N THR A 28 -3.36 -7.23 -2.77
CA THR A 28 -4.68 -7.74 -3.18
C THR A 28 -4.61 -8.70 -4.36
N CYS A 29 -3.80 -8.39 -5.37
CA CYS A 29 -3.68 -9.20 -6.57
C CYS A 29 -2.58 -10.26 -6.48
N GLY A 30 -1.86 -10.35 -5.36
CA GLY A 30 -0.85 -11.37 -5.09
C GLY A 30 0.35 -11.31 -6.03
N ILE A 31 0.84 -10.11 -6.35
CA ILE A 31 2.08 -9.92 -7.15
C ILE A 31 3.15 -9.23 -6.31
N LYS A 32 4.35 -9.80 -6.30
CA LYS A 32 5.55 -9.12 -5.80
C LYS A 32 6.20 -8.31 -6.92
N LEU A 33 5.96 -6.99 -6.91
CA LEU A 33 6.68 -6.05 -7.77
C LEU A 33 7.91 -5.49 -7.04
N LYS A 34 9.10 -5.62 -7.63
CA LYS A 34 10.33 -5.04 -7.09
C LYS A 34 10.48 -3.58 -7.52
N LEU A 35 11.15 -2.76 -6.69
CA LEU A 35 11.36 -1.34 -6.98
C LEU A 35 12.14 -1.11 -8.28
N ASN A 36 13.13 -1.95 -8.59
CA ASN A 36 13.88 -1.86 -9.84
C ASN A 36 13.01 -2.12 -11.08
N GLN A 37 12.00 -3.01 -10.99
CA GLN A 37 11.04 -3.26 -12.06
C GLN A 37 10.09 -2.05 -12.23
N TRP A 38 9.53 -1.55 -11.13
CA TRP A 38 8.69 -0.34 -11.11
C TRP A 38 9.40 0.87 -11.75
N ASN A 39 10.69 1.03 -11.45
CA ASN A 39 11.49 2.15 -11.97
C ASN A 39 11.74 2.08 -13.48
N GLN A 40 11.47 0.95 -14.15
CA GLN A 40 11.53 0.85 -15.61
C GLN A 40 10.25 1.34 -16.29
N PHE A 41 9.12 1.35 -15.58
CA PHE A 41 7.86 1.83 -16.14
C PHE A 41 7.91 3.33 -16.41
N SER A 42 7.29 3.74 -17.50
CA SER A 42 7.01 5.15 -17.81
C SER A 42 6.05 5.77 -16.79
N GLN A 43 5.99 7.10 -16.76
CA GLN A 43 5.08 7.82 -15.88
C GLN A 43 3.61 7.49 -16.17
N GLU A 44 3.23 7.33 -17.44
CA GLU A 44 1.87 6.97 -17.86
C GLU A 44 1.47 5.57 -17.39
N GLU A 45 2.38 4.60 -17.49
CA GLU A 45 2.13 3.24 -17.00
C GLU A 45 2.00 3.20 -15.48
N ARG A 46 2.85 3.95 -14.76
CA ARG A 46 2.73 4.10 -13.30
C ARG A 46 1.40 4.74 -12.92
N GLN A 47 0.97 5.80 -13.61
CA GLN A 47 -0.32 6.44 -13.38
C GLN A 47 -1.49 5.48 -13.68
N THR A 48 -1.39 4.70 -14.74
CA THR A 48 -2.38 3.67 -15.08
C THR A 48 -2.53 2.63 -13.96
N LEU A 49 -1.43 2.19 -13.34
CA LEU A 49 -1.47 1.30 -12.17
C LEU A 49 -2.12 1.96 -10.94
N VAL A 50 -1.96 3.27 -10.76
CA VAL A 50 -2.63 4.02 -9.69
C VAL A 50 -4.14 4.15 -9.94
N GLU A 51 -4.58 4.32 -11.19
CA GLU A 51 -5.98 4.56 -11.53
C GLU A 51 -6.83 3.30 -11.71
N ARG A 52 -6.24 2.20 -12.20
CA ARG A 52 -6.98 0.96 -12.48
C ARG A 52 -7.65 0.38 -11.22
N PRO A 53 -8.91 -0.06 -11.28
CA PRO A 53 -9.57 -0.73 -10.16
C PRO A 53 -8.90 -2.08 -9.84
N CYS A 54 -9.00 -2.51 -8.59
CA CYS A 54 -8.46 -3.78 -8.10
C CYS A 54 -9.16 -4.16 -6.79
N ASN A 55 -10.50 -4.24 -6.82
CA ASN A 55 -11.36 -4.41 -5.65
C ASN A 55 -12.48 -5.44 -5.83
N THR A 56 -12.59 -6.05 -7.02
CA THR A 56 -13.48 -7.17 -7.34
C THR A 56 -12.66 -8.29 -7.96
N GLU A 57 -13.12 -9.54 -7.90
CA GLU A 57 -12.38 -10.67 -8.49
C GLU A 57 -11.99 -10.42 -9.95
N GLU A 58 -12.92 -9.90 -10.76
CA GLU A 58 -12.67 -9.54 -12.15
C GLU A 58 -11.59 -8.46 -12.29
N THR A 59 -11.72 -7.34 -11.57
CA THR A 59 -10.76 -6.23 -11.67
C THR A 59 -9.38 -6.62 -11.11
N VAL A 60 -9.33 -7.48 -10.10
CA VAL A 60 -8.10 -8.06 -9.55
C VAL A 60 -7.38 -8.91 -10.60
N GLN A 61 -8.11 -9.77 -11.32
CA GLN A 61 -7.53 -10.58 -12.40
C GLN A 61 -7.02 -9.70 -13.55
N GLN A 62 -7.80 -8.69 -13.97
CA GLN A 62 -7.38 -7.74 -15.02
C GLN A 62 -6.14 -6.95 -14.60
N TYR A 63 -6.08 -6.48 -13.36
CA TYR A 63 -4.93 -5.77 -12.82
C TYR A 63 -3.68 -6.68 -12.79
N ARG A 64 -3.86 -7.93 -12.35
CA ARG A 64 -2.79 -8.93 -12.28
C ARG A 64 -2.18 -9.21 -13.65
N GLU A 65 -3.03 -9.42 -14.66
CA GLU A 65 -2.58 -9.71 -16.03
C GLU A 65 -1.90 -8.50 -16.66
N PHE A 66 -2.47 -7.30 -16.50
CA PHE A 66 -1.85 -6.07 -16.97
C PHE A 66 -0.44 -5.87 -16.38
N LEU A 67 -0.28 -6.07 -15.08
CA LEU A 67 1.02 -5.92 -14.43
C LEU A 67 2.04 -6.98 -14.88
N ARG A 68 1.60 -8.21 -15.13
CA ARG A 68 2.45 -9.29 -15.69
C ARG A 68 3.00 -8.92 -17.06
N GLN A 69 2.13 -8.47 -17.95
CA GLN A 69 2.51 -8.04 -19.29
C GLN A 69 3.48 -6.86 -19.24
N LEU A 70 3.20 -5.89 -18.36
CA LEU A 70 4.04 -4.70 -18.20
C LEU A 70 5.46 -5.05 -17.72
N VAL A 71 5.59 -5.91 -16.71
CA VAL A 71 6.92 -6.37 -16.24
C VAL A 71 7.63 -7.13 -17.34
N GLN A 72 6.96 -8.07 -18.01
CA GLN A 72 7.54 -8.85 -19.10
C GLN A 72 8.03 -7.97 -20.26
N GLN A 73 7.28 -6.94 -20.62
CA GLN A 73 7.62 -6.01 -21.70
C GLN A 73 8.86 -5.17 -21.38
N HIS A 74 8.99 -4.68 -20.14
CA HIS A 74 10.09 -3.80 -19.73
C HIS A 74 11.35 -4.53 -19.30
N THR A 75 11.22 -5.71 -18.68
CA THR A 75 12.36 -6.42 -18.09
C THR A 75 12.66 -7.76 -18.72
N GLY A 76 11.73 -8.34 -19.50
CA GLY A 76 11.83 -9.70 -19.99
C GLY A 76 11.60 -10.77 -18.91
N GLU A 77 11.32 -10.37 -17.66
CA GLU A 77 11.15 -11.27 -16.52
C GLU A 77 9.67 -11.57 -16.25
N SER A 78 9.40 -12.73 -15.65
CA SER A 78 8.10 -13.02 -15.04
C SER A 78 7.98 -12.38 -13.65
N VAL A 79 6.77 -11.94 -13.29
CA VAL A 79 6.48 -11.53 -11.92
C VAL A 79 6.50 -12.73 -10.97
N THR A 80 6.80 -12.47 -9.70
CA THR A 80 6.66 -13.49 -8.65
C THR A 80 5.27 -13.39 -8.02
N ASP A 81 4.58 -14.53 -7.95
CA ASP A 81 3.29 -14.62 -7.29
C ASP A 81 3.46 -14.69 -5.76
N LEU A 82 2.56 -14.04 -5.04
CA LEU A 82 2.44 -14.10 -3.59
C LEU A 82 1.11 -14.75 -3.20
N PRO A 83 1.06 -15.44 -2.06
CA PRO A 83 -0.21 -15.84 -1.47
C PRO A 83 -1.10 -14.62 -1.24
N VAL A 84 -2.35 -14.71 -1.68
CA VAL A 84 -3.38 -13.71 -1.36
C VAL A 84 -4.03 -14.13 -0.06
N GLU A 85 -4.02 -13.26 0.95
CA GLU A 85 -4.70 -13.50 2.22
C GLU A 85 -6.21 -13.34 2.04
N GLU A 86 -7.00 -14.34 2.42
CA GLU A 86 -8.48 -14.29 2.32
C GLU A 86 -9.08 -13.23 3.25
N ASN A 87 -8.50 -13.06 4.45
CA ASN A 87 -8.94 -12.13 5.48
C ASN A 87 -7.79 -11.21 5.87
N PRO A 88 -7.41 -10.26 4.99
CA PRO A 88 -6.23 -9.44 5.25
C PRO A 88 -6.48 -8.45 6.40
N PRO A 89 -5.46 -8.14 7.21
CA PRO A 89 -5.61 -7.35 8.44
C PRO A 89 -6.05 -5.89 8.22
N TRP A 90 -5.93 -5.36 6.99
CA TRP A 90 -6.44 -4.02 6.66
C TRP A 90 -7.95 -3.97 6.36
N MET A 91 -8.59 -5.15 6.24
CA MET A 91 -10.05 -5.28 6.11
C MET A 91 -10.73 -5.50 7.47
N ASP A 92 -9.98 -5.85 8.51
CA ASP A 92 -10.48 -5.93 9.89
C ASP A 92 -10.54 -4.53 10.51
N ASP A 93 -11.75 -4.04 10.73
CA ASP A 93 -12.04 -2.74 11.35
C ASP A 93 -12.27 -2.81 12.86
N GLN A 94 -12.27 -4.01 13.43
CA GLN A 94 -12.54 -4.24 14.86
C GLN A 94 -11.24 -4.35 15.66
N ASN A 95 -10.21 -4.97 15.07
CA ASN A 95 -8.97 -5.29 15.77
C ASN A 95 -7.79 -4.49 15.24
N VAL A 96 -7.14 -3.71 16.12
CA VAL A 96 -5.88 -3.03 15.81
C VAL A 96 -4.75 -4.06 15.82
N PRO A 97 -4.00 -4.25 14.72
CA PRO A 97 -2.93 -5.23 14.69
C PRO A 97 -1.81 -4.88 15.69
N ASP A 98 -1.27 -5.89 16.38
CA ASP A 98 -0.22 -5.72 17.41
C ASP A 98 0.97 -4.90 16.92
N SER A 99 1.39 -5.09 15.67
CA SER A 99 2.47 -4.30 15.06
C SER A 99 2.17 -2.80 15.06
N VAL A 100 0.92 -2.41 14.75
CA VAL A 100 0.48 -1.01 14.72
C VAL A 100 0.38 -0.46 16.14
N SER A 101 -0.21 -1.23 17.06
CA SER A 101 -0.34 -0.87 18.48
C SER A 101 1.04 -0.66 19.12
N SER A 102 1.97 -1.59 18.91
CA SER A 102 3.34 -1.51 19.43
C SER A 102 4.06 -0.29 18.87
N LYS A 103 3.91 -0.03 17.55
CA LYS A 103 4.54 1.12 16.93
C LYS A 103 3.96 2.44 17.44
N ALA A 104 2.65 2.53 17.65
CA ALA A 104 2.02 3.73 18.22
C ALA A 104 2.49 3.99 19.65
N GLN A 105 2.68 2.94 20.45
CA GLN A 105 3.19 3.04 21.82
C GLN A 105 4.62 3.60 21.88
N GLU A 106 5.48 3.34 20.89
CA GLU A 106 6.81 3.98 20.80
C GLU A 106 6.73 5.52 20.75
N PHE A 107 5.61 6.07 20.28
CA PHE A 107 5.32 7.51 20.23
C PHE A 107 4.42 7.97 21.39
N GLY A 108 4.11 7.11 22.36
CA GLY A 108 3.20 7.42 23.47
C GLY A 108 1.72 7.51 23.06
N ILE A 109 1.35 6.91 21.92
CA ILE A 109 -0.01 6.96 21.36
C ILE A 109 -0.70 5.61 21.59
N ALA A 110 -1.96 5.65 22.01
CA ALA A 110 -2.84 4.49 22.04
C ALA A 110 -3.96 4.67 21.00
N ILE A 111 -4.02 3.78 20.01
CA ILE A 111 -5.07 3.80 18.99
C ILE A 111 -6.24 2.97 19.51
N THR A 112 -7.40 3.59 19.64
CA THR A 112 -8.65 2.92 20.03
C THR A 112 -9.25 2.14 18.87
N SER A 113 -10.03 1.10 19.17
CA SER A 113 -10.80 0.38 18.14
C SER A 113 -11.76 1.30 17.38
N GLN A 114 -12.29 2.35 18.01
CA GLN A 114 -13.14 3.34 17.33
C GLN A 114 -12.35 4.16 16.30
N GLN A 115 -11.16 4.66 16.66
CA GLN A 115 -10.29 5.36 15.71
C GLN A 115 -9.89 4.45 14.54
N TRP A 116 -9.52 3.20 14.85
CA TRP A 116 -9.19 2.21 13.84
C TRP A 116 -10.37 1.85 12.92
N GLY A 117 -11.57 1.71 13.49
CA GLY A 117 -12.81 1.43 12.78
C GLY A 117 -13.23 2.54 11.81
N ASN A 118 -12.82 3.79 12.07
CA ASN A 118 -13.11 4.93 11.19
C ASN A 118 -12.16 5.05 9.98
N LEU A 119 -11.05 4.31 9.97
CA LEU A 119 -10.08 4.36 8.87
C LEU A 119 -10.58 3.63 7.61
N LEU A 120 -10.24 4.16 6.44
CA LEU A 120 -10.42 3.41 5.20
C LEU A 120 -9.44 2.23 5.13
N PRO A 121 -9.77 1.15 4.38
CA PRO A 121 -8.88 0.00 4.23
C PRO A 121 -7.45 0.38 3.78
N VAL A 122 -7.31 1.36 2.88
CA VAL A 122 -6.00 1.84 2.42
C VAL A 122 -5.20 2.56 3.52
N GLN A 123 -5.87 3.24 4.46
CA GLN A 123 -5.23 3.91 5.60
C GLN A 123 -4.76 2.87 6.63
N ARG A 124 -5.61 1.86 6.94
CA ARG A 124 -5.21 0.72 7.78
C ARG A 124 -4.02 -0.01 7.17
N PHE A 125 -4.07 -0.30 5.88
CA PHE A 125 -2.97 -0.91 5.14
C PHE A 125 -1.67 -0.10 5.27
N ALA A 126 -1.74 1.22 5.07
CA ALA A 126 -0.58 2.09 5.21
C ALA A 126 0.01 2.00 6.62
N LEU A 127 -0.80 2.12 7.68
CA LEU A 127 -0.33 2.00 9.07
C LEU A 127 0.30 0.63 9.36
N ILE A 128 -0.27 -0.46 8.83
CA ILE A 128 0.28 -1.82 8.98
C ILE A 128 1.65 -1.96 8.30
N LYS A 129 1.80 -1.44 7.06
CA LYS A 129 3.09 -1.50 6.36
C LYS A 129 4.12 -0.59 7.04
N LEU A 130 3.70 0.58 7.50
CA LEU A 130 4.57 1.53 8.17
C LEU A 130 5.02 1.03 9.55
N SER A 131 4.20 0.26 10.26
CA SER A 131 4.58 -0.28 11.58
C SER A 131 5.61 -1.40 11.54
N ARG A 132 5.64 -2.18 10.45
CA ARG A 132 6.54 -3.34 10.29
C ARG A 132 7.93 -3.02 9.71
N SER A 133 8.12 -1.80 9.20
CA SER A 133 9.38 -1.43 8.54
C SER A 133 10.44 -1.04 9.57
N SER A 134 11.58 -1.74 9.57
CA SER A 134 12.67 -1.61 10.56
C SER A 134 13.51 -0.34 10.46
N HIS A 135 13.38 0.43 9.37
CA HIS A 135 13.99 1.75 9.27
C HIS A 135 13.07 2.77 9.94
N GLU A 136 13.64 3.63 10.81
CA GLU A 136 12.97 4.79 11.44
C GLU A 136 11.85 5.32 10.56
N ASN A 137 10.62 4.86 10.81
CA ASN A 137 9.56 5.09 9.85
C ASN A 137 9.00 6.48 10.11
N LYS A 138 9.74 7.47 9.61
CA LYS A 138 9.44 8.90 9.72
C LYS A 138 8.04 9.23 9.23
N ASN A 139 7.42 8.34 8.45
CA ASN A 139 6.08 8.49 7.89
C ASN A 139 4.96 7.90 8.77
N PHE A 140 5.26 7.11 9.81
CA PHE A 140 4.20 6.55 10.68
C PHE A 140 3.45 7.65 11.44
N LEU A 141 4.18 8.56 12.09
CA LEU A 141 3.56 9.66 12.84
C LEU A 141 2.85 10.68 11.92
N PRO A 142 3.42 11.11 10.79
CA PRO A 142 2.70 11.88 9.77
C PRO A 142 1.43 11.20 9.28
N ALA A 143 1.46 9.89 9.00
CA ALA A 143 0.28 9.15 8.57
C ALA A 143 -0.84 9.18 9.62
N LEU A 144 -0.51 9.02 10.91
CA LEU A 144 -1.51 9.13 11.99
C LEU A 144 -2.19 10.51 12.03
N LYS A 145 -1.42 11.59 11.81
CA LYS A 145 -1.96 12.96 11.75
C LYS A 145 -2.83 13.18 10.52
N GLU A 146 -2.34 12.78 9.35
CA GLU A 146 -3.07 12.91 8.08
C GLU A 146 -4.40 12.13 8.12
N PHE A 147 -4.41 10.97 8.78
CA PHE A 147 -5.60 10.14 8.94
C PHE A 147 -6.50 10.59 10.10
N HIS A 148 -6.16 11.68 10.78
CA HIS A 148 -6.92 12.24 11.92
C HIS A 148 -7.12 11.22 13.06
N VAL A 149 -6.14 10.32 13.25
CA VAL A 149 -6.11 9.41 14.40
C VAL A 149 -5.65 10.16 15.66
N ILE A 150 -4.74 11.12 15.48
CA ILE A 150 -4.20 12.00 16.52
C ILE A 150 -4.28 13.47 16.12
#